data_AF-H9FL01-F1
#
_entry.id   AF-H9FL01-F1
#
_cell.length_a   1.000
_cell.length_b   1.000
_cell.length_c   1.000
_cell.angle_alpha   90.00
_cell.angle_beta   90.00
_cell.angle_gamma   90.00
#
_symmetry.space_group_name_H-M   'P 1'
#
loop_
_entity.id
_entity.type
_entity.pdbx_description
1 polymer ?
#
loop_
_entity_poly.entity_id
_entity_poly.type
_entity_poly.pdbx_seq_one_letter_code
_entity_poly.pdbx_strand_id
1 'polypeptide(L)' 'TDSETNRIEVANLNGTSRKVLFWQDLDQPRAIALDPAHGYMYWTDWGETPRIERAGMDGSTRKIIVDSDIYWPNGLTID' A
#
# COMPACT_ATOMS: atom_id res chain seq x y z
N THR A 1 11.45 8.98 -0.89
CA THR A 1 10.10 8.45 -0.61
C THR A 1 9.16 9.63 -0.64
N ASP A 2 8.14 9.59 -1.50
CA ASP A 2 7.06 10.59 -1.51
C ASP A 2 6.19 10.36 -0.27
N SER A 3 6.73 10.76 0.89
CA SER A 3 6.07 10.74 2.19
C SER A 3 5.33 12.05 2.46
N GLU A 4 5.22 12.94 1.46
CA GLU A 4 4.60 14.26 1.61
C GLU A 4 3.14 14.28 1.12
N THR A 5 2.71 13.31 0.31
CA THR A 5 1.34 13.27 -0.23
C THR A 5 0.44 12.19 0.37
N ASN A 6 1.00 11.19 1.07
CA ASN A 6 0.29 10.05 1.66
C ASN A 6 -0.67 9.36 0.68
N ARG A 7 -0.16 9.00 -0.51
CA ARG A 7 -0.95 8.34 -1.57
C ARG A 7 -0.31 7.07 -2.06
N ILE A 8 -1.15 6.14 -2.47
CA ILE A 8 -0.76 4.97 -3.26
C ILE A 8 -1.26 5.19 -4.67
N GLU A 9 -0.34 5.16 -5.62
CA GLU A 9 -0.59 5.46 -7.02
C GLU A 9 -0.07 4.37 -7.93
N VAL A 10 -0.71 4.23 -9.09
CA VAL A 10 -0.30 3.31 -10.15
C VAL A 10 -0.05 4.10 -11.43
N ALA A 11 0.96 3.70 -12.19
CA ALA A 11 1.25 4.25 -13.51
C ALA A 11 1.80 3.13 -14.40
N ASN A 12 1.74 3.34 -15.71
CA ASN A 12 2.48 2.51 -16.66
C ASN A 12 3.98 2.63 -16.41
N LEU A 13 4.78 1.65 -16.87
CA LEU A 13 6.23 1.65 -16.69
C LEU A 13 6.92 2.89 -17.30
N ASN A 14 6.32 3.49 -18.33
CA ASN A 14 6.77 4.74 -18.96
C ASN A 14 6.28 6.00 -18.23
N GLY A 15 5.64 5.87 -17.06
CA GLY A 15 5.09 6.96 -16.26
C GLY A 15 3.75 7.52 -16.74
N THR A 16 3.16 7.02 -17.83
CA THR A 16 1.85 7.49 -18.30
C THR A 16 0.70 6.85 -17.53
N SER A 17 -0.51 7.40 -17.70
CA SER A 17 -1.73 6.89 -17.06
C SER A 17 -1.64 6.79 -15.53
N ARG A 18 -0.96 7.76 -14.91
CA ARG A 18 -0.88 7.86 -13.45
C ARG A 18 -2.28 8.03 -12.85
N LYS A 19 -2.64 7.16 -11.92
CA LYS A 19 -3.92 7.17 -11.20
C LYS A 19 -3.66 7.00 -9.70
N VAL A 20 -4.29 7.86 -8.91
CA VAL A 20 -4.34 7.69 -7.45
C VAL A 20 -5.35 6.59 -7.13
N LEU A 21 -4.92 5.57 -6.39
CA LEU A 21 -5.79 4.50 -5.91
C LEU A 21 -6.29 4.79 -4.50
N PHE A 22 -5.39 5.22 -3.61
CA PHE A 22 -5.72 5.52 -2.21
C PHE A 22 -5.06 6.81 -1.76
N TRP A 23 -5.82 7.63 -1.03
CA TRP A 23 -5.38 8.91 -0.43
C TRP A 23 -6.08 9.23 0.89
N GLN A 24 -7.02 8.39 1.32
CA GLN A 24 -7.73 8.49 2.60
C GLN A 24 -7.21 7.42 3.53
N ASP A 25 -7.18 7.71 4.83
CA ASP A 25 -6.71 6.78 5.87
C ASP A 25 -5.33 6.20 5.52
N LEU A 26 -4.41 7.07 5.12
CA LEU A 26 -2.99 6.76 4.93
C LEU A 26 -2.20 7.79 5.71
N ASP A 27 -1.30 7.33 6.58
CA ASP A 27 -0.51 8.21 7.44
C ASP A 27 0.97 8.17 7.05
N GLN A 28 1.60 7.00 7.08
CA GLN A 28 2.99 6.82 6.66
C GLN A 28 3.14 5.52 5.85
N PRO A 29 2.58 5.44 4.62
CA PRO A 29 2.83 4.28 3.76
C PRO A 29 4.32 4.15 3.42
N ARG A 30 4.89 2.94 3.49
CA ARG A 30 6.34 2.72 3.28
C ARG A 30 6.65 1.61 2.28
N ALA A 31 6.40 0.35 2.62
CA ALA A 31 6.71 -0.78 1.74
C ALA A 31 5.47 -1.17 0.91
N ILE A 32 5.70 -1.66 -0.30
CA ILE A 32 4.64 -2.22 -1.17
C ILE A 32 5.15 -3.50 -1.83
N ALA A 33 4.30 -4.51 -1.91
CA ALA A 33 4.53 -5.75 -2.62
C ALA A 33 3.31 -6.09 -3.49
N LEU A 34 3.56 -6.71 -4.65
CA LEU A 34 2.53 -7.04 -5.63
C LEU A 34 2.43 -8.56 -5.79
N ASP A 35 1.21 -9.04 -5.96
CA ASP A 35 0.89 -10.42 -6.33
C ASP A 35 -0.01 -10.38 -7.59
N PRO A 36 0.60 -10.27 -8.79
CA PRO A 36 -0.17 -10.18 -10.03
C PRO A 36 -0.94 -11.46 -10.36
N ALA A 37 -0.49 -12.61 -9.87
CA ALA A 37 -1.15 -13.90 -10.10
C ALA A 37 -2.55 -13.93 -9.44
N HIS A 38 -2.68 -13.32 -8.26
CA HIS A 38 -3.96 -13.22 -7.54
C HIS A 38 -4.64 -11.85 -7.65
N GLY A 39 -4.00 -10.87 -8.29
CA GLY A 39 -4.59 -9.55 -8.51
C GLY A 39 -4.48 -8.58 -7.33
N TYR A 40 -3.60 -8.84 -6.37
CA TYR A 40 -3.51 -8.09 -5.11
C TYR A 40 -2.24 -7.26 -5.00
N MET A 41 -2.33 -6.20 -4.21
CA MET A 41 -1.20 -5.46 -3.69
C MET A 41 -1.31 -5.33 -2.18
N TYR A 42 -0.15 -5.25 -1.54
CA TYR A 42 -0.01 -5.21 -0.10
C TYR A 42 0.94 -4.08 0.26
N TRP A 43 0.64 -3.33 1.31
CA TRP A 43 1.53 -2.26 1.77
C TRP A 43 1.57 -2.17 3.28
N THR A 44 2.63 -1.54 3.77
CA THR A 44 2.78 -1.20 5.18
C THR A 44 2.51 0.28 5.40
N ASP A 45 1.81 0.59 6.49
CA ASP A 45 1.66 1.93 7.04
C ASP A 45 2.22 1.93 8.47
N TRP A 46 3.18 2.80 8.75
CA TRP A 46 3.86 2.88 10.06
C TRP A 46 3.52 4.15 10.84
N GLY A 47 2.40 4.82 10.49
CA GLY A 47 1.93 6.03 11.16
C GLY A 47 1.39 5.79 12.58
N GLU A 48 0.55 6.71 13.07
CA GLU A 48 -0.05 6.66 14.42
C GLU A 48 -0.80 5.35 14.70
N THR A 49 -1.37 4.74 13.66
CA THR A 49 -1.99 3.40 13.72
C THR A 49 -1.27 2.46 12.76
N PRO A 50 -0.16 1.82 13.19
CA PRO A 50 0.62 0.94 12.33
C PRO A 50 -0.22 -0.24 11.84
N ARG A 51 -0.13 -0.56 10.56
CA ARG A 51 -0.91 -1.65 9.95
C ARG A 51 -0.28 -2.18 8.67
N ILE A 52 -0.69 -3.39 8.30
CA ILE A 52 -0.49 -3.94 6.96
C ILE A 52 -1.87 -4.05 6.31
N GLU A 53 -1.95 -3.58 5.08
CA GLU A 53 -3.18 -3.57 4.31
C GLU A 53 -3.00 -4.29 2.98
N ARG A 54 -4.13 -4.74 2.42
CA ARG A 54 -4.23 -5.35 1.10
C ARG A 54 -5.36 -4.70 0.32
N ALA A 55 -5.19 -4.57 -0.99
CA ALA A 55 -6.27 -4.24 -1.91
C ALA A 55 -6.05 -4.94 -3.26
N GLY A 56 -7.08 -4.98 -4.09
CA GLY A 56 -6.92 -5.26 -5.52
C GLY A 56 -6.03 -4.20 -6.18
N MET A 57 -5.24 -4.60 -7.18
CA MET A 57 -4.37 -3.67 -7.91
C MET A 57 -5.15 -2.60 -8.71
N ASP A 58 -6.46 -2.79 -8.88
CA ASP A 58 -7.39 -1.81 -9.46
C ASP A 58 -7.92 -0.78 -8.45
N GLY A 59 -7.58 -0.94 -7.16
CA GLY A 59 -8.06 -0.14 -6.04
C GLY A 59 -9.30 -0.71 -5.33
N SER A 60 -9.80 -1.87 -5.74
CA SER A 60 -10.96 -2.52 -5.11
C SER A 60 -10.58 -3.24 -3.81
N THR A 61 -11.58 -3.60 -3.00
CA THR A 61 -11.44 -4.56 -1.88
C THR A 61 -10.33 -4.26 -0.85
N ARG A 62 -10.06 -2.98 -0.59
CA ARG A 62 -9.13 -2.54 0.47
C ARG A 62 -9.53 -3.10 1.84
N LYS A 63 -8.57 -3.72 2.53
CA LYS A 63 -8.76 -4.34 3.84
C LYS A 63 -7.49 -4.29 4.67
N ILE A 64 -7.64 -4.02 5.96
CA ILE A 64 -6.59 -4.19 6.97
C ILE A 64 -6.43 -5.68 7.25
N ILE A 65 -5.20 -6.18 7.11
CA ILE A 65 -4.88 -7.61 7.32
C ILE A 65 -4.04 -7.84 8.57
N VAL A 66 -3.34 -6.82 9.08
CA VAL A 66 -2.62 -6.82 10.36
C VAL A 66 -2.74 -5.45 11.01
N ASP A 67 -3.18 -5.41 12.27
CA ASP A 67 -3.35 -4.21 13.10
C ASP A 67 -2.99 -4.41 14.59
N SER A 68 -2.50 -5.60 14.94
CA SER A 68 -2.14 -5.98 16.31
C SER A 68 -0.67 -6.39 16.37
N ASP A 69 -0.03 -6.12 17.52
CA ASP A 69 1.38 -6.41 17.80
C ASP A 69 2.36 -5.90 16.71
N ILE A 70 2.03 -4.75 16.12
CA ILE A 70 2.75 -4.13 15.01
C ILE A 70 3.12 -2.68 15.36
N TYR A 71 4.38 -2.29 15.10
CA TYR A 71 4.89 -0.96 15.47
C TYR A 71 5.63 -0.27 14.32
N TRP A 72 6.63 -0.93 13.72
CA TRP A 72 7.44 -0.34 12.65
C TRP A 72 7.57 -1.28 11.44
N PRO A 73 6.48 -1.49 10.67
CA PRO A 73 6.50 -2.37 9.51
C PRO A 73 7.24 -1.73 8.33
N ASN A 74 8.53 -2.02 8.22
CA ASN A 74 9.43 -1.40 7.25
C ASN A 74 9.68 -2.23 5.99
N GLY A 75 9.56 -3.56 6.09
CA GLY A 75 9.81 -4.49 4.99
C GLY A 75 8.62 -5.39 4.77
N LEU A 76 8.35 -5.70 3.50
CA LEU A 76 7.27 -6.58 3.07
C LEU A 76 7.70 -7.29 1.78
N THR A 77 7.52 -8.61 1.73
CA THR A 77 7.73 -9.42 0.52
C THR A 77 6.64 -10.48 0.41
N ILE A 78 6.43 -10.97 -0.81
CA ILE A 78 5.57 -12.10 -1.14
C ILE A 78 6.48 -13.16 -1.77
N ASP A 79 6.19 -14.44 -1.52
CA ASP A 79 6.88 -15.61 -2.09
C ASP A 79 5.99 -16.28 -3.13
#